data_AF-A0A3S0BV58-F1
#
_entry.id   AF-A0A3S0BV58-F1
#
_cell.length_a   1.000
_cell.length_b   1.000
_cell.length_c   1.000
_cell.angle_alpha   90.00
_cell.angle_beta   90.00
_cell.angle_gamma   90.00
#
_symmetry.space_group_name_H-M   'P 1'
#
loop_
_entity.id
_entity.type
_entity.pdbx_description
1 polymer ?
#
loop_
_entity_poly.entity_id
_entity_poly.type
_entity_poly.pdbx_seq_one_letter_code
_entity_poly.pdbx_strand_id
1 'polypeptide(L)'
;MADPKLTFLVLDFKKEQESELCLRSIRNRVAANYKLVYLDNGSGEDYPNRFRNENLADLVIQNPINTGCGNGIDQLVKVCETEYFCLVQSDQFVNYDLSEKNVTEILNTFSSLNAFCIDLAGAQAGIGIYSERAHIMRKTDYLSIYRGEDGKLGGPGPFHAFKHTEQYIQEYFKQNNIKVLHISPPVFQDNGKWAIRELPCGGILKHSCDEKRMYVIKQPLRRSEVYPPLNDSEWELMLSNKWIDGTIPEAWKPHSFTVPQWN
;
A
#
# COMPACT_ATOMS: atom_id res chain seq x y z
N MET A 1 -20.53 -18.19 -16.64
CA MET A 1 -19.35 -18.28 -15.74
C MET A 1 -19.85 -18.02 -14.33
N ALA A 2 -19.28 -18.68 -13.32
CA ALA A 2 -19.65 -18.43 -11.93
C ALA A 2 -19.24 -17.00 -11.54
N ASP A 3 -20.02 -16.34 -10.68
CA ASP A 3 -19.68 -14.99 -10.20
C ASP A 3 -18.34 -15.00 -9.44
N PRO A 4 -17.50 -13.96 -9.60
CA PRO A 4 -16.22 -13.88 -8.93
C PRO A 4 -16.43 -13.83 -7.42
N LYS A 5 -15.58 -14.57 -6.67
CA LYS A 5 -15.61 -14.58 -5.21
C LYS A 5 -14.59 -13.63 -4.57
N LEU A 6 -13.64 -13.13 -5.37
CA LEU A 6 -12.51 -12.34 -4.91
C LEU A 6 -12.40 -11.05 -5.75
N THR A 7 -12.15 -9.94 -5.07
CA THR A 7 -11.77 -8.66 -5.68
C THR A 7 -10.38 -8.26 -5.22
N PHE A 8 -9.44 -8.07 -6.12
CA PHE A 8 -8.17 -7.41 -5.84
C PHE A 8 -8.38 -5.89 -5.75
N LEU A 9 -7.80 -5.28 -4.72
CA LEU A 9 -7.88 -3.85 -4.44
C LEU A 9 -6.46 -3.28 -4.41
N VAL A 10 -6.16 -2.32 -5.28
CA VAL A 10 -4.84 -1.68 -5.36
C VAL A 10 -4.98 -0.17 -5.20
N LEU A 11 -4.35 0.36 -4.16
CA LEU A 11 -4.27 1.80 -3.90
C LEU A 11 -2.91 2.33 -4.37
N ASP A 12 -2.92 3.46 -5.06
CA ASP A 12 -1.71 4.10 -5.55
C ASP A 12 -1.70 5.62 -5.31
N PHE A 13 -0.49 6.17 -5.19
CA PHE A 13 -0.22 7.60 -5.20
C PHE A 13 1.12 7.87 -5.88
N LYS A 14 1.07 8.28 -7.15
CA LYS A 14 2.23 8.66 -7.98
C LYS A 14 3.28 7.54 -8.20
N LYS A 15 2.94 6.26 -8.05
CA LYS A 15 3.86 5.13 -8.30
C LYS A 15 3.47 4.37 -9.56
N GLU A 16 3.54 5.06 -10.70
CA GLU A 16 3.14 4.52 -12.02
C GLU A 16 3.80 3.18 -12.33
N GLN A 17 5.13 3.10 -12.26
CA GLN A 17 5.89 1.91 -12.68
C GLN A 17 5.60 0.71 -11.79
N GLU A 18 5.59 0.93 -10.47
CA GLU A 18 5.25 -0.10 -9.49
C GLU A 18 3.81 -0.57 -9.66
N SER A 19 2.86 0.35 -9.79
CA SER A 19 1.44 0.03 -9.99
C SER A 19 1.20 -0.76 -11.26
N GLU A 20 1.87 -0.39 -12.36
CA GLU A 20 1.77 -1.12 -13.61
C GLU A 20 2.26 -2.57 -13.45
N LEU A 21 3.41 -2.77 -12.79
CA LEU A 21 3.92 -4.10 -12.51
C LEU A 21 2.95 -4.91 -11.64
N CYS A 22 2.43 -4.31 -10.57
CA CYS A 22 1.45 -4.93 -9.67
C CYS A 22 0.24 -5.42 -10.46
N LEU A 23 -0.43 -4.52 -11.19
CA LEU A 23 -1.64 -4.83 -11.95
C LEU A 23 -1.39 -5.87 -13.04
N ARG A 24 -0.30 -5.73 -13.83
CA ARG A 24 0.07 -6.71 -14.85
C ARG A 24 0.37 -8.08 -14.25
N SER A 25 1.05 -8.13 -13.10
CA SER A 25 1.35 -9.40 -12.44
C SER A 25 0.08 -10.12 -12.00
N ILE A 26 -0.93 -9.40 -11.48
CA ILE A 26 -2.23 -9.98 -11.15
C ILE A 26 -2.92 -10.50 -12.41
N ARG A 27 -3.00 -9.68 -13.47
CA ARG A 27 -3.62 -10.05 -14.75
C ARG A 27 -3.00 -11.27 -15.41
N ASN A 28 -1.68 -11.37 -15.40
CA ASN A 28 -0.95 -12.40 -16.13
C ASN A 28 -0.78 -13.69 -15.35
N ARG A 29 -0.83 -13.64 -14.00
CA ARG A 29 -0.44 -14.76 -13.15
C ARG A 29 -1.57 -15.33 -12.31
N VAL A 30 -2.74 -14.70 -12.27
CA VAL A 30 -3.92 -15.22 -11.57
C VAL A 30 -4.92 -15.72 -12.59
N ALA A 31 -5.15 -17.05 -12.63
CA ALA A 31 -6.06 -17.69 -13.56
C ALA A 31 -7.50 -17.85 -13.03
N ALA A 32 -7.74 -17.53 -11.75
CA ALA A 32 -9.07 -17.57 -11.16
C ALA A 32 -9.99 -16.48 -11.72
N ASN A 33 -11.31 -16.65 -11.57
CA ASN A 33 -12.25 -15.56 -11.84
C ASN A 33 -12.25 -14.55 -10.68
N TYR A 34 -11.86 -13.31 -10.94
CA TYR A 34 -11.80 -12.21 -9.96
C TYR A 34 -12.20 -10.88 -10.59
N LYS A 35 -12.36 -9.87 -9.73
CA LYS A 35 -12.38 -8.45 -10.10
C LYS A 35 -11.10 -7.77 -9.66
N LEU A 36 -10.66 -6.74 -10.36
CA LEU A 36 -9.51 -5.93 -10.00
C LEU A 36 -9.91 -4.45 -10.03
N VAL A 37 -9.89 -3.82 -8.85
CA VAL A 37 -10.16 -2.39 -8.68
C VAL A 37 -8.86 -1.68 -8.37
N TYR A 38 -8.57 -0.65 -9.16
CA TYR A 38 -7.43 0.23 -8.98
C TYR A 38 -7.91 1.63 -8.58
N LEU A 39 -7.28 2.22 -7.58
CA LEU A 39 -7.52 3.59 -7.15
C LEU A 39 -6.26 4.42 -7.28
N ASP A 40 -6.33 5.43 -8.14
CA ASP A 40 -5.40 6.55 -8.15
C ASP A 40 -5.82 7.60 -7.12
N ASN A 41 -5.01 7.77 -6.08
CA ASN A 41 -5.32 8.63 -4.95
C ASN A 41 -4.80 10.06 -5.18
N GLY A 42 -5.20 10.69 -6.28
CA GLY A 42 -4.82 12.07 -6.58
C GLY A 42 -3.41 12.22 -7.10
N SER A 43 -2.94 11.32 -7.97
CA SER A 43 -1.66 11.53 -8.66
C SER A 43 -1.65 12.81 -9.50
N GLY A 44 -2.78 13.16 -10.12
CA GLY A 44 -2.84 14.23 -11.13
C GLY A 44 -2.13 13.87 -12.44
N GLU A 45 -1.87 12.58 -12.67
CA GLU A 45 -1.21 12.04 -13.86
C GLU A 45 -2.21 11.25 -14.73
N ASP A 46 -1.85 10.96 -15.99
CA ASP A 46 -2.74 10.29 -16.95
C ASP A 46 -2.62 8.74 -16.96
N TYR A 47 -1.61 8.17 -16.29
CA TYR A 47 -1.40 6.72 -16.29
C TYR A 47 -2.59 5.88 -15.78
N PRO A 48 -3.50 6.35 -14.90
CA PRO A 48 -4.71 5.59 -14.56
C PRO A 48 -5.64 5.38 -15.77
N ASN A 49 -5.74 6.36 -16.67
CA ASN A 49 -6.53 6.22 -17.90
C ASN A 49 -5.88 5.19 -18.84
N ARG A 50 -4.54 5.18 -18.91
CA ARG A 50 -3.81 4.13 -19.63
C ARG A 50 -4.11 2.75 -19.04
N PHE A 51 -4.05 2.58 -17.72
CA PHE A 51 -4.35 1.31 -17.05
C PHE A 51 -5.77 0.82 -17.35
N ARG A 52 -6.75 1.73 -17.43
CA ARG A 52 -8.11 1.41 -17.86
C ARG A 52 -8.15 0.93 -19.32
N ASN A 53 -7.55 1.69 -20.23
CA ASN A 53 -7.58 1.41 -21.67
C ASN A 53 -6.87 0.09 -22.03
N GLU A 54 -5.84 -0.28 -21.26
CA GLU A 54 -5.11 -1.54 -21.38
C GLU A 54 -5.77 -2.71 -20.63
N ASN A 55 -6.96 -2.51 -20.04
CA ASN A 55 -7.68 -3.49 -19.23
C ASN A 55 -6.88 -4.02 -18.03
N LEU A 56 -5.95 -3.23 -17.49
CA LEU A 56 -5.18 -3.62 -16.31
C LEU A 56 -6.03 -3.63 -15.03
N ALA A 57 -7.16 -2.93 -15.01
CA ALA A 57 -8.16 -2.99 -13.94
C ALA A 57 -9.57 -3.00 -14.52
N ASP A 58 -10.50 -3.68 -13.85
CA ASP A 58 -11.92 -3.73 -14.23
C ASP A 58 -12.64 -2.43 -13.84
N LEU A 59 -12.19 -1.80 -12.76
CA LEU A 59 -12.64 -0.51 -12.30
C LEU A 59 -11.43 0.36 -11.95
N VAL A 60 -11.40 1.58 -12.50
CA VAL A 60 -10.42 2.61 -12.15
C VAL A 60 -11.16 3.74 -11.45
N ILE A 61 -10.73 4.06 -10.23
CA ILE A 61 -11.19 5.21 -9.45
C ILE A 61 -10.07 6.25 -9.46
N GLN A 62 -10.41 7.50 -9.74
CA GLN A 62 -9.46 8.62 -9.69
C GLN A 62 -9.98 9.66 -8.70
N ASN A 63 -9.25 9.84 -7.61
CA ASN A 63 -9.51 10.95 -6.70
C ASN A 63 -8.86 12.23 -7.25
N PRO A 64 -9.50 13.41 -7.11
CA PRO A 64 -8.92 14.67 -7.57
C PRO A 64 -7.74 15.14 -6.70
N ILE A 65 -7.66 14.65 -5.46
CA ILE A 65 -6.63 14.94 -4.46
C ILE A 65 -6.29 13.68 -3.68
N ASN A 66 -5.14 13.67 -3.02
CA ASN A 66 -4.76 12.59 -2.12
C ASN A 66 -5.62 12.61 -0.86
N THR A 67 -6.39 11.54 -0.64
CA THR A 67 -7.23 11.41 0.57
C THR A 67 -6.54 10.66 1.70
N GLY A 68 -5.26 10.36 1.57
CA GLY A 68 -4.49 9.51 2.49
C GLY A 68 -4.75 8.02 2.31
N CYS A 69 -3.84 7.20 2.82
CA CYS A 69 -3.86 5.75 2.68
C CYS A 69 -5.16 5.12 3.21
N GLY A 70 -5.53 5.43 4.45
CA GLY A 70 -6.67 4.81 5.11
C GLY A 70 -8.02 5.08 4.42
N ASN A 71 -8.29 6.32 4.05
CA ASN A 71 -9.53 6.66 3.33
C ASN A 71 -9.57 6.04 1.93
N GLY A 72 -8.41 5.96 1.25
CA GLY A 72 -8.32 5.30 -0.06
C GLY A 72 -8.63 3.80 0.02
N ILE A 73 -8.11 3.11 1.03
CA ILE A 73 -8.44 1.68 1.26
C ILE A 73 -9.92 1.53 1.60
N ASP A 74 -10.48 2.38 2.46
CA ASP A 74 -11.91 2.32 2.81
C ASP A 74 -12.81 2.52 1.57
N GLN A 75 -12.45 3.44 0.67
CA GLN A 75 -13.13 3.65 -0.61
C GLN A 75 -13.08 2.39 -1.48
N LEU A 76 -11.91 1.76 -1.61
CA LEU A 76 -11.73 0.49 -2.33
C LEU A 76 -12.59 -0.64 -1.75
N VAL A 77 -12.61 -0.81 -0.42
CA VAL A 77 -13.39 -1.86 0.23
C VAL A 77 -14.89 -1.62 0.07
N LYS A 78 -15.35 -0.37 0.13
CA LYS A 78 -16.78 -0.02 -0.06
C LYS A 78 -17.29 -0.41 -1.46
N VAL A 79 -16.49 -0.21 -2.51
CA VAL A 79 -16.86 -0.58 -3.88
C VAL A 79 -16.65 -2.06 -4.21
N CYS A 80 -15.97 -2.82 -3.35
CA CYS A 80 -15.81 -4.27 -3.54
C CYS A 80 -17.18 -4.96 -3.60
N GLU A 81 -17.45 -5.69 -4.69
CA GLU A 81 -18.74 -6.36 -4.92
C GLU A 81 -18.76 -7.81 -4.41
N THR A 82 -17.59 -8.36 -4.09
CA THR A 82 -17.42 -9.75 -3.68
C THR A 82 -17.34 -9.89 -2.15
N GLU A 83 -17.59 -11.10 -1.65
CA GLU A 83 -17.49 -11.39 -0.21
C GLU A 83 -16.06 -11.16 0.31
N TYR A 84 -15.06 -11.63 -0.45
CA TYR A 84 -13.66 -11.49 -0.11
C TYR A 84 -12.99 -10.42 -0.96
N PHE A 85 -12.07 -9.68 -0.36
CA PHE A 85 -11.14 -8.85 -1.11
C PHE A 85 -9.70 -9.28 -0.82
N CYS A 86 -8.80 -9.02 -1.77
CA CYS A 86 -7.37 -9.06 -1.60
C CYS A 86 -6.82 -7.64 -1.72
N LEU A 87 -6.45 -7.01 -0.60
CA LEU A 87 -5.73 -5.74 -0.66
C LEU A 87 -4.28 -6.02 -1.04
N VAL A 88 -3.75 -5.26 -1.98
CA VAL A 88 -2.36 -5.38 -2.44
C VAL A 88 -1.76 -3.97 -2.54
N GLN A 89 -0.65 -3.71 -1.85
CA GLN A 89 0.09 -2.47 -2.03
C GLN A 89 0.62 -2.40 -3.47
N SER A 90 0.58 -1.21 -4.07
CA SER A 90 0.97 -1.03 -5.48
C SER A 90 2.44 -1.31 -5.78
N ASP A 91 3.27 -1.51 -4.76
CA ASP A 91 4.67 -1.92 -4.89
C ASP A 91 4.88 -3.43 -4.72
N GLN A 92 3.82 -4.23 -4.61
CA GLN A 92 3.92 -5.69 -4.60
C GLN A 92 3.66 -6.28 -5.99
N PHE A 93 4.13 -7.51 -6.23
CA PHE A 93 3.82 -8.26 -7.44
C PHE A 93 3.57 -9.75 -7.13
N VAL A 94 2.83 -10.43 -8.00
CA VAL A 94 2.55 -11.87 -7.88
C VAL A 94 3.83 -12.67 -8.17
N ASN A 95 4.32 -13.38 -7.15
CA ASN A 95 5.57 -14.13 -7.15
C ASN A 95 5.51 -15.41 -7.99
N TYR A 96 4.38 -16.13 -7.94
CA TYR A 96 4.14 -17.36 -8.68
C TYR A 96 2.70 -17.46 -9.18
N ASP A 97 2.48 -18.28 -10.20
CA ASP A 97 1.18 -18.40 -10.85
C ASP A 97 0.14 -19.01 -9.89
N LEU A 98 -1.03 -18.39 -9.80
CA LEU A 98 -2.17 -18.86 -9.03
C LEU A 98 -3.22 -19.46 -9.96
N SER A 99 -3.36 -20.78 -9.91
CA SER A 99 -4.49 -21.44 -10.57
C SER A 99 -5.81 -21.16 -9.85
N GLU A 100 -6.94 -21.39 -10.53
CA GLU A 100 -8.27 -21.36 -9.91
C GLU A 100 -8.37 -22.28 -8.68
N LYS A 101 -7.71 -23.45 -8.74
CA LYS A 101 -7.62 -24.37 -7.61
C LYS A 101 -6.89 -23.74 -6.43
N ASN A 102 -5.76 -23.07 -6.64
CA ASN A 102 -5.00 -22.42 -5.56
C ASN A 102 -5.83 -21.34 -4.86
N VAL A 103 -6.49 -20.47 -5.64
CA VAL A 103 -7.35 -19.42 -5.07
C VAL A 103 -8.53 -20.04 -4.30
N THR A 104 -9.16 -21.06 -4.86
CA THR A 104 -10.27 -21.78 -4.20
C THR A 104 -9.82 -22.42 -2.89
N GLU A 105 -8.65 -23.06 -2.86
CA GLU A 105 -8.08 -23.64 -1.64
C GLU A 105 -7.81 -22.57 -0.58
N ILE A 106 -7.23 -21.41 -0.95
CA ILE A 106 -7.00 -20.29 -0.03
C ILE A 106 -8.32 -19.82 0.59
N LEU A 107 -9.37 -19.61 -0.22
CA LEU A 107 -10.69 -19.16 0.27
C LEU A 107 -11.40 -20.23 1.12
N ASN A 108 -11.25 -21.51 0.78
CA ASN A 108 -11.78 -22.61 1.56
C ASN A 108 -11.08 -22.72 2.92
N THR A 109 -9.74 -22.56 2.95
CA THR A 109 -8.96 -22.51 4.21
C THR A 109 -9.35 -21.30 5.04
N PHE A 110 -9.53 -20.13 4.43
CA PHE A 110 -10.02 -18.94 5.11
C PHE A 110 -11.34 -19.24 5.83
N SER A 111 -12.29 -19.86 5.11
CA SER A 111 -13.63 -20.15 5.62
C SER A 111 -13.62 -21.25 6.69
N SER A 112 -12.89 -22.34 6.46
CA SER A 112 -12.87 -23.50 7.37
C SER A 112 -12.19 -23.19 8.71
N LEU A 113 -11.19 -22.32 8.70
CA LEU A 113 -10.53 -21.85 9.92
C LEU A 113 -11.26 -20.68 10.58
N ASN A 114 -12.34 -20.18 9.96
CA ASN A 114 -12.98 -18.91 10.30
C ASN A 114 -11.93 -17.80 10.51
N ALA A 115 -10.97 -17.73 9.58
CA ALA A 115 -9.90 -16.76 9.63
C ALA A 115 -10.46 -15.34 9.49
N PHE A 116 -9.80 -14.38 10.12
CA PHE A 116 -10.11 -12.96 9.92
C PHE A 116 -9.26 -12.35 8.80
N CYS A 117 -8.02 -12.84 8.67
CA CYS A 117 -7.02 -12.34 7.73
C CYS A 117 -6.07 -13.47 7.33
N ILE A 118 -5.77 -13.56 6.03
CA ILE A 118 -4.63 -14.32 5.51
C ILE A 118 -3.65 -13.33 4.88
N ASP A 119 -2.47 -13.20 5.47
CA ASP A 119 -1.33 -12.49 4.89
C ASP A 119 -0.72 -13.30 3.74
N LEU A 120 -0.64 -12.65 2.59
CA LEU A 120 -0.12 -13.19 1.34
C LEU A 120 1.31 -12.76 1.03
N ALA A 121 1.87 -11.84 1.81
CA ALA A 121 3.26 -11.36 1.70
C ALA A 121 4.26 -12.20 2.51
N GLY A 122 3.80 -13.24 3.23
CA GLY A 122 4.65 -14.23 3.90
C GLY A 122 5.39 -13.70 5.11
N ALA A 123 4.70 -12.98 5.99
CA ALA A 123 5.22 -12.46 7.25
C ALA A 123 6.41 -11.50 7.09
N GLN A 124 6.45 -10.73 6.00
CA GLN A 124 7.47 -9.69 5.79
C GLN A 124 7.52 -8.65 6.92
N ALA A 125 6.38 -8.41 7.60
CA ALA A 125 6.30 -7.55 8.78
C ALA A 125 6.62 -8.28 10.10
N GLY A 126 6.86 -9.60 10.06
CA GLY A 126 7.03 -10.49 11.20
C GLY A 126 5.85 -11.45 11.41
N ILE A 127 6.10 -12.59 12.05
CA ILE A 127 5.07 -13.60 12.33
C ILE A 127 4.06 -13.05 13.34
N GLY A 128 2.78 -13.19 13.02
CA GLY A 128 1.65 -12.72 13.83
C GLY A 128 1.38 -11.21 13.71
N ILE A 129 2.11 -10.52 12.84
CA ILE A 129 1.96 -9.08 12.60
C ILE A 129 1.12 -8.88 11.34
N TYR A 130 0.04 -8.14 11.48
CA TYR A 130 -0.79 -7.70 10.36
C TYR A 130 -0.03 -6.65 9.54
N SER A 131 -0.13 -6.75 8.22
CA SER A 131 0.40 -5.76 7.31
C SER A 131 -0.56 -5.54 6.13
N GLU A 132 -0.59 -4.30 5.65
CA GLU A 132 -1.34 -3.92 4.45
C GLU A 132 -0.66 -4.35 3.14
N ARG A 133 0.56 -4.92 3.19
CA ARG A 133 1.35 -5.36 2.02
C ARG A 133 0.54 -6.18 1.02
N ALA A 134 0.05 -7.34 1.43
CA ALA A 134 -0.91 -8.11 0.65
C ALA A 134 -1.69 -9.06 1.56
N HIS A 135 -3.02 -8.97 1.58
CA HIS A 135 -3.83 -9.86 2.43
C HIS A 135 -5.24 -10.08 1.89
N ILE A 136 -5.86 -11.19 2.30
CA ILE A 136 -7.28 -11.47 2.10
C ILE A 136 -8.05 -11.25 3.41
N MET A 137 -9.20 -10.59 3.31
CA MET A 137 -10.24 -10.51 4.36
C MET A 137 -11.64 -10.59 3.75
N ARG A 138 -12.66 -10.84 4.57
CA ARG A 138 -14.05 -10.56 4.19
C ARG A 138 -14.30 -9.06 4.24
N LYS A 139 -15.08 -8.56 3.28
CA LYS A 139 -15.55 -7.17 3.27
C LYS A 139 -16.26 -6.80 4.58
N THR A 140 -17.14 -7.67 5.06
CA THR A 140 -17.91 -7.46 6.31
C THR A 140 -17.01 -7.35 7.53
N ASP A 141 -16.00 -8.21 7.62
CA ASP A 141 -15.07 -8.27 8.75
C ASP A 141 -14.25 -6.98 8.80
N TYR A 142 -13.72 -6.53 7.66
CA TYR A 142 -12.98 -5.25 7.57
C TYR A 142 -13.84 -4.04 7.97
N LEU A 143 -15.09 -3.99 7.51
CA LEU A 143 -16.03 -2.89 7.78
C LEU A 143 -16.53 -2.88 9.24
N SER A 144 -16.47 -4.01 9.95
CA SER A 144 -16.83 -4.08 11.38
C SER A 144 -15.75 -3.52 12.32
N ILE A 145 -14.51 -3.34 11.84
CA ILE A 145 -13.42 -2.80 12.66
C ILE A 145 -13.65 -1.30 12.86
N TYR A 146 -13.67 -0.84 14.11
CA TYR A 146 -13.79 0.58 14.45
C TYR A 146 -12.61 1.42 13.94
N ARG A 147 -12.91 2.55 13.30
CA ARG A 147 -11.96 3.33 12.47
C ARG A 147 -11.90 4.80 12.90
N GLY A 148 -11.46 5.02 14.14
CA GLY A 148 -11.05 6.34 14.65
C GLY A 148 -12.18 7.30 15.02
N GLU A 149 -11.78 8.44 15.62
CA GLU A 149 -12.65 9.58 15.95
C GLU A 149 -12.91 10.40 14.67
N ASP A 150 -14.16 10.83 14.46
CA ASP A 150 -14.59 11.71 13.36
C ASP A 150 -14.36 11.20 11.92
N GLY A 151 -14.20 9.89 11.72
CA GLY A 151 -14.14 9.27 10.39
C GLY A 151 -12.87 9.58 9.58
N LYS A 152 -11.80 10.04 10.24
CA LYS A 152 -10.49 10.29 9.61
C LYS A 152 -9.56 9.12 9.84
N LEU A 153 -9.20 8.43 8.76
CA LEU A 153 -8.22 7.35 8.80
C LEU A 153 -6.82 7.85 8.45
N GLY A 154 -5.89 7.64 9.38
CA GLY A 154 -4.49 7.98 9.18
C GLY A 154 -3.74 6.99 8.29
N GLY A 155 -2.47 7.30 8.10
CA GLY A 155 -1.55 6.58 7.22
C GLY A 155 -0.63 7.53 6.44
N PRO A 156 0.25 6.99 5.59
CA PRO A 156 1.04 7.80 4.67
C PRO A 156 0.15 8.79 3.89
N GLY A 157 0.57 10.06 3.83
CA GLY A 157 -0.15 11.14 3.13
C GLY A 157 -0.57 12.29 4.07
N PRO A 158 -1.54 13.12 3.65
CA PRO A 158 -1.89 14.37 4.34
C PRO A 158 -2.51 14.15 5.74
N PHE A 159 -2.91 12.92 6.06
CA PHE A 159 -3.50 12.54 7.33
C PHE A 159 -2.55 11.70 8.22
N HIS A 160 -1.23 11.79 8.05
CA HIS A 160 -0.28 11.01 8.86
C HIS A 160 -0.44 11.22 10.37
N ALA A 161 -0.95 12.39 10.79
CA ALA A 161 -1.07 12.75 12.20
C ALA A 161 -2.17 11.92 12.90
N PHE A 162 -3.07 11.33 12.11
CA PHE A 162 -4.06 10.40 12.61
C PHE A 162 -3.46 9.01 12.69
N LYS A 163 -3.98 8.20 13.60
CA LYS A 163 -3.53 6.83 13.78
C LYS A 163 -3.71 6.02 12.49
N HIS A 164 -2.68 5.25 12.16
CA HIS A 164 -2.65 4.49 10.92
C HIS A 164 -3.71 3.39 10.93
N THR A 165 -4.30 3.15 9.77
CA THR A 165 -5.27 2.08 9.57
C THR A 165 -4.70 0.71 9.96
N GLU A 166 -3.45 0.44 9.56
CA GLU A 166 -2.73 -0.78 9.94
C GLU A 166 -2.63 -0.96 11.47
N GLN A 167 -2.39 0.12 12.21
CA GLN A 167 -2.32 0.10 13.67
C GLN A 167 -3.68 -0.19 14.30
N TYR A 168 -4.76 0.41 13.80
CA TYR A 168 -6.12 0.11 14.27
C TYR A 168 -6.48 -1.37 14.10
N ILE A 169 -6.22 -1.94 12.92
CA ILE A 169 -6.49 -3.35 12.64
C ILE A 169 -5.64 -4.25 13.54
N GLN A 170 -4.35 -3.94 13.68
CA GLN A 170 -3.43 -4.71 14.52
C GLN A 170 -3.85 -4.71 15.99
N GLU A 171 -4.32 -3.58 16.52
CA GLU A 171 -4.84 -3.51 17.88
C GLU A 171 -6.17 -4.24 18.05
N TYR A 172 -7.07 -4.10 17.08
CA TYR A 172 -8.32 -4.87 17.06
C TYR A 172 -8.02 -6.37 17.09
N PHE A 173 -7.02 -6.84 16.34
CA PHE A 173 -6.61 -8.24 16.37
C PHE A 173 -6.09 -8.66 17.74
N LYS A 174 -5.25 -7.84 18.38
CA LYS A 174 -4.74 -8.11 19.73
C LYS A 174 -5.87 -8.17 20.76
N GLN A 175 -6.78 -7.19 20.74
CA GLN A 175 -7.90 -7.09 21.70
C GLN A 175 -8.87 -8.27 21.58
N ASN A 176 -9.07 -8.78 20.37
CA ASN A 176 -10.00 -9.88 20.09
C ASN A 176 -9.31 -11.25 19.96
N ASN A 177 -8.02 -11.35 20.31
CA ASN A 177 -7.20 -12.56 20.19
C ASN A 177 -7.26 -13.21 18.79
N ILE A 178 -7.33 -12.37 17.75
CA ILE A 178 -7.33 -12.79 16.35
C ILE A 178 -5.89 -13.06 15.92
N LYS A 179 -5.67 -14.23 15.31
CA LYS A 179 -4.37 -14.59 14.73
C LYS A 179 -4.34 -14.27 13.24
N VAL A 180 -3.25 -13.67 12.79
CA VAL A 180 -2.95 -13.52 11.36
C VAL A 180 -2.40 -14.86 10.85
N LEU A 181 -3.04 -15.40 9.82
CA LEU A 181 -2.51 -16.58 9.12
C LEU A 181 -1.56 -16.10 8.04
N HIS A 182 -0.37 -16.71 7.92
CA HIS A 182 0.62 -16.34 6.92
C HIS A 182 0.78 -17.48 5.91
N ILE A 183 0.73 -17.17 4.62
CA ILE A 183 1.02 -18.15 3.57
C ILE A 183 2.54 -18.27 3.36
N SER A 184 3.02 -19.48 3.08
CA SER A 184 4.41 -19.75 2.73
C SER A 184 4.47 -20.83 1.64
N PRO A 185 5.14 -20.61 0.51
CA PRO A 185 5.87 -19.37 0.13
C PRO A 185 4.93 -18.16 -0.05
N PRO A 186 5.45 -16.91 0.01
CA PRO A 186 4.65 -15.71 -0.20
C PRO A 186 4.12 -15.63 -1.63
N VAL A 187 2.83 -15.35 -1.76
CA VAL A 187 2.15 -15.11 -3.04
C VAL A 187 2.57 -13.76 -3.61
N PHE A 188 2.73 -12.75 -2.77
CA PHE A 188 3.17 -11.41 -3.15
C PHE A 188 4.57 -11.12 -2.64
N GLN A 189 5.40 -10.53 -3.49
CA GLN A 189 6.75 -10.08 -3.16
C GLN A 189 6.91 -8.58 -3.34
N ASP A 190 7.84 -8.01 -2.57
CA ASP A 190 8.13 -6.59 -2.57
C ASP A 190 8.94 -6.17 -3.81
N ASN A 191 8.52 -5.10 -4.46
CA ASN A 191 9.24 -4.40 -5.52
C ASN A 191 9.26 -2.87 -5.26
N GLY A 192 9.06 -2.46 -4.00
CA GLY A 192 9.06 -1.05 -3.59
C GLY A 192 10.43 -0.42 -3.64
N LYS A 193 10.76 0.21 -4.77
CA LYS A 193 12.00 1.00 -4.94
C LYS A 193 11.85 2.41 -4.42
N TRP A 194 10.67 2.99 -4.64
CA TRP A 194 10.37 4.37 -4.28
C TRP A 194 9.16 4.42 -3.38
N ALA A 195 9.22 5.30 -2.39
CA ALA A 195 8.05 5.72 -1.67
C ALA A 195 7.87 7.24 -1.82
N ILE A 196 6.64 7.62 -2.14
CA ILE A 196 6.23 9.00 -2.39
C ILE A 196 5.22 9.38 -1.32
N ARG A 197 5.44 10.53 -0.67
CA ARG A 197 4.63 10.98 0.47
C ARG A 197 4.26 12.44 0.26
N GLU A 198 2.96 12.71 0.33
CA GLU A 198 2.47 14.07 0.52
C GLU A 198 2.44 14.39 2.02
N LEU A 199 3.02 15.53 2.38
CA LEU A 199 3.09 16.04 3.74
C LEU A 199 1.85 16.91 4.03
N PRO A 200 1.41 17.05 5.30
CA PRO A 200 0.27 17.90 5.65
C PRO A 200 0.50 19.39 5.36
N CYS A 201 1.76 19.80 5.20
CA CYS A 201 2.12 21.15 4.76
C CYS A 201 2.07 21.32 3.23
N GLY A 202 1.58 20.32 2.49
CA GLY A 202 1.41 20.34 1.03
C GLY A 202 2.67 20.05 0.22
N GLY A 203 3.80 19.75 0.88
CA GLY A 203 5.01 19.28 0.22
C GLY A 203 4.88 17.83 -0.25
N ILE A 204 5.61 17.45 -1.30
CA ILE A 204 5.66 16.08 -1.80
C ILE A 204 7.11 15.66 -1.88
N LEU A 205 7.43 14.57 -1.20
CA LEU A 205 8.77 14.01 -1.15
C LEU A 205 8.79 12.62 -1.76
N LYS A 206 9.87 12.29 -2.44
CA LYS A 206 10.17 10.95 -2.96
C LYS A 206 11.44 10.45 -2.30
N HIS A 207 11.44 9.21 -1.84
CA HIS A 207 12.63 8.60 -1.26
C HIS A 207 12.89 7.21 -1.83
N SER A 208 14.17 6.91 -2.03
CA SER A 208 14.67 5.58 -2.39
C SER A 208 14.60 4.69 -1.16
N CYS A 209 13.88 3.56 -1.27
CA CYS A 209 13.69 2.64 -0.15
C CYS A 209 15.00 1.97 0.27
N ASP A 210 15.94 1.72 -0.65
CA ASP A 210 17.20 1.02 -0.36
C ASP A 210 18.33 1.99 -0.01
N GLU A 211 18.52 3.01 -0.85
CA GLU A 211 19.65 3.94 -0.70
C GLU A 211 19.33 5.07 0.28
N LYS A 212 18.06 5.20 0.71
CA LYS A 212 17.54 6.24 1.62
C LYS A 212 17.73 7.67 1.12
N ARG A 213 18.03 7.84 -0.16
CA ARG A 213 18.13 9.14 -0.86
C ARG A 213 16.76 9.80 -0.93
N MET A 214 16.69 11.11 -0.66
CA MET A 214 15.44 11.88 -0.68
C MET A 214 15.47 13.01 -1.72
N TYR A 215 14.33 13.21 -2.39
CA TYR A 215 14.11 14.15 -3.47
C TYR A 215 12.86 14.97 -3.17
N VAL A 216 12.89 16.26 -3.52
CA VAL A 216 11.75 17.17 -3.32
C VAL A 216 10.98 17.32 -4.63
N ILE A 217 9.81 16.67 -4.72
CA ILE A 217 8.90 16.83 -5.87
C ILE A 217 8.15 18.17 -5.78
N LYS A 218 7.69 18.51 -4.57
CA LYS A 218 7.01 19.77 -4.28
C LYS A 218 7.47 20.30 -2.93
N GLN A 219 7.90 21.55 -2.90
CA GLN A 219 8.47 22.14 -1.70
C GLN A 219 7.48 22.15 -0.51
N PRO A 220 7.89 21.68 0.67
CA PRO A 220 7.13 21.85 1.90
C PRO A 220 6.97 23.34 2.26
N LEU A 221 5.77 23.74 2.71
CA LEU A 221 5.52 25.14 3.11
C LEU A 221 5.97 25.47 4.54
N ARG A 222 6.12 24.44 5.37
CA ARG A 222 6.55 24.53 6.78
C ARG A 222 7.03 23.17 7.25
N ARG A 223 7.71 23.13 8.40
CA ARG A 223 8.04 21.88 9.08
C ARG A 223 6.77 21.08 9.35
N SER A 224 6.85 19.77 9.13
CA SER A 224 5.83 18.79 9.49
C SER A 224 6.52 17.50 9.92
N GLU A 225 5.76 16.49 10.33
CA GLU A 225 6.34 15.15 10.36
C GLU A 225 6.71 14.74 8.94
N VAL A 226 7.79 13.98 8.82
CA VAL A 226 8.32 13.50 7.55
C VAL A 226 8.97 12.15 7.79
N TYR A 227 8.83 11.28 6.79
CA TYR A 227 9.55 10.02 6.73
C TYR A 227 10.35 9.98 5.42
N PRO A 228 11.67 9.74 5.48
CA PRO A 228 12.51 9.68 6.69
C PRO A 228 12.53 11.00 7.51
N PRO A 229 12.62 10.96 8.87
CA PRO A 229 12.77 12.16 9.70
C PRO A 229 14.01 12.99 9.34
N LEU A 230 13.84 14.31 9.42
CA LEU A 230 14.88 15.31 9.21
C LEU A 230 15.23 16.00 10.53
N ASN A 231 16.50 16.31 10.73
CA ASN A 231 16.95 17.16 11.83
C ASN A 231 16.71 18.66 11.53
N ASP A 232 17.08 19.53 12.46
CA ASP A 232 16.82 20.97 12.33
C ASP A 232 17.51 21.62 11.12
N SER A 233 18.79 21.29 10.87
CA SER A 233 19.55 21.88 9.76
C SER A 233 19.07 21.36 8.41
N GLU A 234 18.65 20.09 8.34
CA GLU A 234 18.03 19.50 7.15
C GLU A 234 16.70 20.17 6.81
N TRP A 235 15.87 20.47 7.83
CA TRP A 235 14.65 21.24 7.64
C TRP A 235 14.92 22.66 7.16
N GLU A 236 15.95 23.33 7.67
CA GLU A 236 16.35 24.67 7.20
C GLU A 236 16.78 24.65 5.73
N LEU A 237 17.55 23.63 5.32
CA LEU A 237 17.93 23.45 3.91
C LEU A 237 16.70 23.22 3.03
N MET A 238 15.78 22.37 3.47
CA MET A 238 14.55 22.07 2.73
C MET A 238 13.66 23.31 2.55
N LEU A 239 13.36 24.02 3.64
CA LEU A 239 12.48 25.19 3.61
C LEU A 239 13.12 26.41 2.91
N SER A 240 14.45 26.48 2.84
CA SER A 240 15.17 27.53 2.10
C SER A 240 15.43 27.19 0.63
N ASN A 241 14.86 26.10 0.11
CA ASN A 241 15.07 25.61 -1.26
C ASN A 241 16.57 25.34 -1.56
N LYS A 242 17.33 24.92 -0.55
CA LYS A 242 18.75 24.56 -0.63
C LYS A 242 19.00 23.06 -0.44
N TRP A 243 17.93 22.27 -0.28
CA TRP A 243 18.05 20.82 -0.27
C TRP A 243 18.62 20.33 -1.60
N ILE A 244 19.57 19.40 -1.53
CA ILE A 244 20.16 18.77 -2.71
C ILE A 244 19.44 17.44 -2.92
N ASP A 245 18.78 17.30 -4.06
CA ASP A 245 18.10 16.07 -4.44
C ASP A 245 19.07 14.88 -4.45
N GLY A 246 18.65 13.79 -3.80
CA GLY A 246 19.47 12.61 -3.60
C GLY A 246 20.25 12.59 -2.29
N THR A 247 20.22 13.65 -1.48
CA THR A 247 20.81 13.63 -0.13
C THR A 247 20.10 12.59 0.74
N ILE A 248 20.89 11.86 1.54
CA ILE A 248 20.41 10.90 2.54
C ILE A 248 20.26 11.63 3.88
N PRO A 249 19.07 11.66 4.50
CA PRO A 249 18.89 12.24 5.82
C PRO A 249 19.79 11.59 6.88
N GLU A 250 20.31 12.39 7.79
CA GLU A 250 21.29 11.98 8.79
C GLU A 250 20.78 10.79 9.62
N ALA A 251 19.52 10.85 10.05
CA ALA A 251 18.86 9.79 10.81
C ALA A 251 18.78 8.44 10.06
N TRP A 252 18.97 8.45 8.73
CA TRP A 252 18.83 7.28 7.87
C TRP A 252 20.12 6.81 7.20
N LYS A 253 21.23 7.55 7.33
CA LYS A 253 22.54 7.11 6.84
C LYS A 253 22.93 5.71 7.34
N PRO A 254 22.73 5.33 8.62
CA PRO A 254 23.06 3.97 9.10
C PRO A 254 22.23 2.85 8.45
N HIS A 255 21.09 3.20 7.85
CA HIS A 255 20.16 2.26 7.21
C HIS A 255 20.26 2.29 5.68
N SER A 256 21.18 3.08 5.12
CA SER A 256 21.40 3.14 3.69
C SER A 256 22.28 1.98 3.25
N PHE A 257 21.81 1.23 2.26
CA PHE A 257 22.67 0.32 1.51
C PHE A 257 23.44 1.17 0.49
N THR A 258 24.38 2.00 0.96
CA THR A 258 25.37 2.56 0.04
C THR A 258 26.18 1.40 -0.48
N VAL A 259 25.88 0.93 -1.69
CA VAL A 259 26.84 0.13 -2.46
C VAL A 259 28.10 0.98 -2.52
N PRO A 260 29.26 0.51 -2.04
CA PRO A 260 30.50 1.25 -2.20
C PRO A 260 30.62 1.63 -3.67
N GLN A 261 30.71 2.94 -3.96
CA GLN A 261 31.10 3.37 -5.30
C GLN A 261 32.55 2.93 -5.44
N TRP A 262 32.77 1.81 -6.12
CA TRP A 262 34.08 1.44 -6.60
C TRP A 262 34.43 2.46 -7.68
N ASN A 263 35.16 3.51 -7.27
CA ASN A 263 35.75 4.49 -8.17
C ASN A 263 36.81 3.85 -9.05
#